data_AF-A0A7S4AY53-F1
#
_entry.id   AF-A0A7S4AY53-F1
#
_cell.length_a   1.000
_cell.length_b   1.000
_cell.length_c   1.000
_cell.angle_alpha   90.00
_cell.angle_beta   90.00
_cell.angle_gamma   90.00
#
_symmetry.space_group_name_H-M   'P 1'
#
loop_
_entity.id
_entity.type
_entity.pdbx_description
1 polymer ?
#
loop_
_entity_poly.entity_id
_entity_poly.type
_entity_poly.pdbx_seq_one_letter_code
_entity_poly.pdbx_strand_id
1 'polypeptide(L)'
;GAASLACAPASSTDDSPRAATSLSHMRSLEADLKLSQGAPLRVFVGTWNMNGRQCNDQDIASWLALPTHESPPDVVALGCQEFVALSINSMLLPSVKQRVAFERLVAAMLS
;
A
#
# COMPACT_ATOMS: atom_id res chain seq x y z
N GLY A 1 12.55 -18.64 -26.64
CA GLY A 1 12.96 -17.28 -26.30
C GLY A 1 12.46 -16.94 -24.92
N ALA A 2 13.38 -16.75 -23.97
CA ALA A 2 13.24 -16.00 -22.72
C ALA A 2 14.62 -16.08 -22.05
N ALA A 3 15.42 -15.03 -22.19
CA ALA A 3 16.73 -14.94 -21.56
C ALA A 3 16.52 -14.61 -20.07
N SER A 4 17.01 -15.50 -19.20
CA SER A 4 17.17 -15.26 -17.77
C SER A 4 18.23 -14.19 -17.58
N LEU A 5 17.83 -12.95 -17.33
CA LEU A 5 18.72 -11.89 -16.84
C LEU A 5 19.04 -12.18 -15.37
N ALA A 6 20.06 -13.01 -15.16
CA ALA A 6 20.75 -13.04 -13.88
C ALA A 6 21.52 -11.73 -13.74
N CYS A 7 21.07 -10.86 -12.83
CA CYS A 7 21.80 -9.67 -12.45
C CYS A 7 23.08 -10.12 -11.73
N ALA A 8 24.24 -9.95 -12.36
CA ALA A 8 25.52 -10.22 -11.72
C ALA A 8 25.70 -9.26 -10.53
N PRO A 9 26.18 -9.72 -9.36
CA PRO A 9 26.50 -8.82 -8.28
C PRO A 9 27.61 -7.87 -8.74
N ALA A 10 27.37 -6.57 -8.64
CA ALA A 10 28.36 -5.55 -8.92
C ALA A 10 29.60 -5.81 -8.06
N SER A 11 30.74 -6.07 -8.70
CA SER A 11 32.04 -6.16 -8.03
C SER A 11 32.48 -4.76 -7.61
N SER A 12 31.94 -4.26 -6.51
CA SER A 12 32.44 -3.04 -5.86
C SER A 12 33.61 -3.41 -4.96
N THR A 13 34.80 -3.53 -5.54
CA THR A 13 36.05 -3.50 -4.77
C THR A 13 36.36 -2.04 -4.43
N ASP A 14 35.55 -1.45 -3.56
CA ASP A 14 35.95 -0.26 -2.81
C ASP A 14 36.40 -0.77 -1.44
N ASP A 15 37.67 -1.15 -1.33
CA ASP A 15 38.36 -1.56 -0.10
C ASP A 15 38.60 -0.35 0.85
N SER A 16 37.70 0.62 0.82
CA SER A 16 37.71 1.73 1.76
C SER A 16 37.25 1.21 3.12
N PRO A 17 38.05 1.38 4.20
CA PRO A 17 37.69 0.91 5.55
C PRO A 17 36.36 1.52 6.05
N ARG A 18 35.93 2.64 5.47
CA ARG A 18 34.63 3.25 5.75
C ARG A 18 33.46 2.44 5.19
N ALA A 19 33.58 1.88 3.98
CA ALA A 19 32.53 1.08 3.36
C ALA A 19 32.32 -0.25 4.11
N ALA A 20 33.42 -0.91 4.47
CA ALA A 20 33.40 -2.14 5.27
C ALA A 20 32.79 -1.93 6.67
N THR A 21 33.08 -0.79 7.31
CA THR A 21 32.52 -0.42 8.63
C THR A 21 31.01 -0.11 8.54
N SER A 22 30.56 0.51 7.45
CA SER A 22 29.14 0.82 7.24
C SER A 22 28.31 -0.46 7.02
N LEU A 23 28.82 -1.40 6.21
CA LEU A 23 28.16 -2.68 5.96
C LEU A 23 28.07 -3.56 7.21
N SER A 24 29.13 -3.58 8.03
CA SER A 24 29.13 -4.33 9.29
C SER A 24 28.18 -3.73 10.33
N HIS A 25 28.10 -2.40 10.43
CA HIS A 25 27.07 -1.74 11.24
C HIS A 25 25.65 -2.04 10.76
N MET A 26 25.39 -2.00 9.44
CA MET A 26 24.06 -2.32 8.90
C MET A 26 23.65 -3.78 9.21
N ARG A 27 24.56 -4.73 9.05
CA ARG A 27 24.29 -6.15 9.38
C ARG A 27 24.09 -6.39 10.87
N SER A 28 24.81 -5.64 11.72
CA SER A 28 24.61 -5.68 13.17
C SER A 28 23.24 -5.12 13.56
N LEU A 29 22.84 -4.01 12.93
CA LEU A 29 21.50 -3.43 13.11
C LEU A 29 20.40 -4.40 12.66
N GLU A 30 20.56 -5.09 11.54
CA GLU A 30 19.60 -6.11 11.09
C GLU A 30 19.46 -7.28 12.08
N ALA A 31 20.58 -7.71 12.66
CA ALA A 31 20.60 -8.76 13.68
C ALA A 31 19.97 -8.30 15.01
N ASP A 32 20.27 -7.08 15.44
CA ASP A 32 19.74 -6.48 16.68
C ASP A 32 18.26 -6.11 16.56
N LEU A 33 17.81 -5.70 15.37
CA LEU A 33 16.41 -5.40 15.08
C LEU A 33 15.51 -6.63 15.15
N LYS A 34 16.07 -7.83 15.33
CA LYS A 34 15.33 -9.08 15.21
C LYS A 34 14.38 -9.00 14.02
N LEU A 35 14.94 -8.77 12.83
CA LEU A 35 14.29 -9.19 11.57
C LEU A 35 14.22 -10.73 11.50
N SER A 36 13.97 -11.39 12.64
CA SER A 36 13.64 -12.78 12.78
C SER A 36 12.25 -12.94 12.19
N GLN A 37 12.19 -13.38 10.93
CA GLN A 37 11.01 -13.93 10.26
C GLN A 37 9.69 -13.38 10.82
N GLY A 38 9.38 -12.11 10.50
CA GLY A 38 8.12 -11.49 10.93
C GLY A 38 6.93 -12.36 10.52
N ALA A 39 5.89 -12.38 11.34
CA ALA A 39 4.65 -13.07 10.99
C ALA A 39 4.14 -12.54 9.63
N PRO A 40 3.65 -13.40 8.72
CA PRO A 40 3.14 -12.96 7.44
C PRO A 40 1.96 -12.00 7.65
N LEU A 41 2.09 -10.79 7.08
CA LEU A 41 1.08 -9.75 7.11
C LEU A 41 0.16 -9.90 5.89
N ARG A 42 -1.16 -9.82 6.11
CA ARG A 42 -2.14 -9.79 5.03
C ARG A 42 -2.52 -8.35 4.72
N VAL A 43 -2.24 -7.93 3.49
CA VAL A 43 -2.56 -6.58 3.01
C VAL A 43 -3.62 -6.67 1.92
N PHE A 44 -4.76 -6.00 2.13
CA PHE A 44 -5.72 -5.74 1.06
C PHE A 44 -5.34 -4.44 0.37
N VAL A 45 -5.26 -4.46 -0.97
CA VAL A 45 -5.01 -3.27 -1.78
C VAL A 45 -6.10 -3.12 -2.81
N GLY A 46 -6.82 -2.00 -2.77
CA GLY A 46 -7.92 -1.70 -3.69
C GLY A 46 -7.71 -0.36 -4.38
N THR A 47 -8.11 -0.26 -5.64
CA THR A 47 -8.27 1.04 -6.31
C THR A 47 -9.66 1.20 -6.91
N TRP A 48 -10.23 2.40 -6.83
CA TRP A 48 -11.54 2.71 -7.41
C TRP A 48 -11.58 4.11 -8.02
N ASN A 49 -11.84 4.17 -9.33
CA ASN A 49 -12.33 5.39 -9.97
C ASN A 49 -13.83 5.59 -9.66
N MET A 50 -14.13 6.60 -8.85
CA MET A 50 -15.49 6.86 -8.37
C MET A 50 -16.34 7.61 -9.41
N ASN A 51 -15.72 8.25 -10.41
CA ASN A 51 -16.41 9.02 -11.45
C ASN A 51 -17.46 10.00 -10.86
N GLY A 52 -17.11 10.67 -9.75
CA GLY A 52 -17.99 11.58 -9.02
C GLY A 52 -19.15 10.95 -8.27
N ARG A 53 -19.29 9.61 -8.27
CA ARG A 53 -20.38 8.90 -7.61
C ARG A 53 -20.15 8.86 -6.11
N GLN A 54 -21.24 8.99 -5.37
CA GLN A 54 -21.25 8.73 -3.94
C GLN A 54 -21.46 7.23 -3.73
N CYS A 55 -20.53 6.58 -3.02
CA CYS A 55 -20.68 5.19 -2.62
C CYS A 55 -21.59 5.07 -1.40
N ASN A 56 -22.35 3.98 -1.33
CA ASN A 56 -23.11 3.58 -0.15
C ASN A 56 -22.46 2.39 0.57
N ASP A 57 -23.07 1.96 1.67
CA ASP A 57 -22.59 0.84 2.48
C ASP A 57 -22.46 -0.45 1.63
N GLN A 58 -23.47 -0.78 0.83
CA GLN A 58 -23.47 -2.01 0.03
C GLN A 58 -22.34 -2.04 -1.00
N ASP A 59 -22.03 -0.91 -1.62
CA ASP A 59 -20.93 -0.75 -2.57
C ASP A 59 -19.60 -1.14 -1.91
N ILE A 60 -19.33 -0.60 -0.71
CA ILE A 60 -18.08 -0.86 0.01
C ILE A 60 -18.03 -2.27 0.58
N ALA A 61 -19.13 -2.77 1.15
CA ALA A 61 -19.20 -4.13 1.68
C ALA A 61 -18.91 -5.17 0.60
N SER A 62 -19.49 -5.00 -0.59
CA SER A 62 -19.25 -5.93 -1.70
C SER A 62 -17.82 -5.88 -2.23
N TRP A 63 -17.19 -4.70 -2.20
CA TRP A 63 -15.83 -4.51 -2.69
C TRP A 63 -14.78 -5.02 -1.71
N LEU A 64 -15.00 -4.83 -0.41
CA LEU A 64 -14.11 -5.29 0.67
C LEU A 64 -14.42 -6.73 1.12
N ALA A 65 -15.44 -7.38 0.54
CA ALA A 65 -15.81 -8.74 0.87
C ALA A 65 -14.64 -9.70 0.60
N LEU A 66 -14.24 -10.44 1.64
CA LEU A 66 -13.24 -11.49 1.53
C LEU A 66 -13.91 -12.81 1.18
N PRO A 67 -13.20 -13.73 0.50
CA PRO A 67 -13.65 -15.11 0.38
C PRO A 67 -13.94 -15.72 1.76
N THR A 68 -14.98 -16.55 1.86
CA THR A 68 -15.53 -17.10 3.13
C THR A 68 -14.55 -17.86 4.02
N HIS A 69 -13.37 -18.22 3.51
CA HIS A 69 -12.34 -18.97 4.23
C HIS A 69 -11.08 -18.16 4.54
N GLU A 70 -11.10 -16.85 4.26
CA GLU A 70 -9.97 -15.97 4.51
C GLU A 70 -10.13 -15.19 5.82
N SER A 71 -9.06 -15.12 6.61
CA SER A 71 -8.98 -14.19 7.74
C SER A 71 -9.09 -12.73 7.27
N PRO A 72 -9.47 -11.77 8.13
CA PRO A 72 -9.38 -10.35 7.78
C PRO A 72 -7.94 -9.94 7.46
N PRO A 73 -7.73 -8.94 6.59
CA PRO A 73 -6.42 -8.34 6.37
C PRO A 73 -5.97 -7.55 7.61
N ASP A 74 -4.67 -7.52 7.87
CA ASP A 74 -4.07 -6.69 8.91
C ASP A 74 -3.97 -5.22 8.48
N VAL A 75 -3.82 -4.99 7.17
CA VAL A 75 -3.71 -3.65 6.57
C VAL A 75 -4.62 -3.55 5.35
N VAL A 76 -5.36 -2.45 5.26
CA VAL A 76 -6.20 -2.11 4.10
C VAL A 76 -5.69 -0.81 3.50
N ALA A 77 -5.27 -0.85 2.24
CA ALA A 77 -4.79 0.30 1.48
C ALA A 77 -5.71 0.58 0.28
N LEU A 78 -6.43 1.70 0.31
CA LEU A 78 -7.41 2.06 -0.73
C LEU A 78 -6.97 3.32 -1.48
N GLY A 79 -6.80 3.20 -2.79
CA GLY A 79 -6.58 4.33 -3.70
C GLY A 79 -7.88 4.71 -4.40
N CYS A 80 -8.41 5.90 -4.14
CA CYS A 80 -9.62 6.36 -4.81
C CYS A 80 -9.33 7.57 -5.69
N GLN A 81 -9.87 7.56 -6.92
CA GLN A 81 -9.75 8.66 -7.87
C GLN A 81 -11.12 9.24 -8.17
N GLU A 82 -11.14 10.51 -8.59
CA GLU A 82 -12.36 11.19 -9.06
C GLU A 82 -13.52 11.15 -8.05
N PHE A 83 -13.24 11.45 -6.77
CA PHE A 83 -14.29 11.58 -5.74
C PHE A 83 -15.41 12.54 -6.19
N VAL A 84 -15.04 13.60 -6.90
CA VAL A 84 -15.94 14.55 -7.57
C VAL A 84 -15.91 14.33 -9.07
N ALA A 85 -17.03 14.59 -9.74
CA ALA A 85 -17.08 14.57 -11.19
C ALA A 85 -16.05 15.55 -11.77
N LEU A 86 -15.31 15.11 -12.79
CA LEU A 86 -14.30 15.91 -13.47
C LEU A 86 -14.96 17.03 -14.28
N SER A 87 -15.15 18.17 -13.61
CA SER A 87 -15.55 19.44 -14.22
C SER A 87 -14.50 20.50 -13.92
N ILE A 88 -14.43 21.53 -14.77
CA ILE A 88 -13.49 22.65 -14.58
C ILE A 88 -13.66 23.28 -13.18
N ASN A 89 -14.90 23.42 -12.72
CA ASN A 89 -15.20 23.97 -11.40
C ASN A 89 -14.66 23.08 -10.27
N SER A 90 -14.79 21.76 -10.42
CA SER A 90 -14.28 20.78 -9.45
C SER A 90 -12.75 20.77 -9.36
N MET A 91 -12.07 21.08 -10.47
CA MET A 91 -10.60 21.18 -10.51
C MET A 91 -10.10 22.47 -9.84
N LEU A 92 -10.83 23.58 -9.99
CA LEU A 92 -10.47 24.87 -9.40
C LEU A 92 -10.80 24.93 -7.89
N LEU A 93 -11.88 24.28 -7.47
CA LEU A 93 -12.36 24.28 -6.08
C LEU A 93 -12.61 22.84 -5.61
N PRO A 94 -11.55 22.10 -5.23
CA PRO A 94 -11.70 20.72 -4.79
C PRO A 94 -12.48 20.64 -3.48
N SER A 95 -13.53 19.82 -3.46
CA SER A 95 -14.32 19.51 -2.27
C SER A 95 -13.82 18.22 -1.61
N VAL A 96 -13.63 18.24 -0.29
CA VAL A 96 -13.22 17.07 0.49
C VAL A 96 -14.40 16.29 1.06
N LYS A 97 -15.64 16.75 0.88
CA LYS A 97 -16.83 16.18 1.54
C LYS A 97 -17.04 14.70 1.23
N GLN A 98 -16.97 14.34 -0.06
CA GLN A 98 -17.16 12.95 -0.49
C GLN A 98 -16.02 12.05 0.01
N ARG A 99 -14.77 12.55 0.04
CA ARG A 99 -13.63 11.84 0.61
C ARG A 99 -13.84 11.51 2.09
N VAL A 100 -14.23 12.52 2.88
CA VAL A 100 -14.48 12.34 4.33
C VAL A 100 -15.66 11.41 4.59
N ALA A 101 -16.72 11.48 3.78
CA ALA A 101 -17.85 10.57 3.89
C ALA A 101 -17.44 9.12 3.60
N PHE A 102 -16.66 8.90 2.53
CA PHE A 102 -16.11 7.60 2.18
C PHE A 102 -15.19 7.04 3.28
N GLU A 103 -14.25 7.86 3.80
CA GLU A 103 -13.35 7.47 4.89
C GLU A 103 -14.12 7.00 6.13
N ARG A 104 -15.18 7.70 6.52
CA ARG A 104 -16.04 7.31 7.65
C ARG A 104 -16.75 5.99 7.43
N LEU A 105 -17.24 5.79 6.21
CA LEU A 105 -18.00 4.60 5.85
C LEU A 105 -17.09 3.36 5.80
N VAL A 106 -15.91 3.48 5.20
CA VAL A 106 -14.87 2.43 5.22
C VAL A 106 -14.42 2.13 6.65
N ALA A 107 -14.16 3.16 7.46
CA ALA A 107 -13.75 2.97 8.86
C ALA A 107 -14.81 2.21 9.67
N ALA A 108 -16.10 2.50 9.46
CA ALA A 108 -17.20 1.80 10.11
C ALA A 108 -17.36 0.33 9.66
N MET A 109 -16.91 -0.01 8.46
CA MET A 109 -16.94 -1.40 7.96
C MET A 109 -15.77 -2.25 8.41
N LEU A 110 -14.64 -1.62 8.72
CA LEU A 110 -13.41 -2.28 9.14
C LEU A 110 -13.22 -2.32 10.66
N SER A 111 -14.07 -1.61 11.41
CA SER A 111 -14.12 -1.60 12.89
C SER A 111 -14.99 -2.72 13.44
#